data_AF-A0A0D8J9L7-F1
#
_entry.id   AF-A0A0D8J9L7-F1
#
_cell.length_a   1.000
_cell.length_b   1.000
_cell.length_c   1.000
_cell.angle_alpha   90.00
_cell.angle_beta   90.00
_cell.angle_gamma   90.00
#
_symmetry.space_group_name_H-M   'P 1'
#
loop_
_entity.id
_entity.type
_entity.pdbx_description
1 polymer ?
#
loop_
_entity_poly.entity_id
_entity_poly.type
_entity_poly.pdbx_seq_one_letter_code
_entity_poly.pdbx_strand_id
1 'polypeptide(L)'
;MLQKLSEDDFGVNVLAKEVRLSRSQLHRKLKSLTGKSASCFIRETRLLHASELLKENNNTVSEIAYKVGFSSASYFNKCFHDYFGHSPGAHKHFPNWQNKPETEFKSGRRIKPCPNLYHRLNRHIWVIIVVILLVILLLFLWFWI
;
A
#
# COMPACT_ATOMS: atom_id res chain seq x y z
N MET A 1 -6.27 -1.34 9.85
CA MET A 1 -5.35 -0.47 9.07
C MET A 1 -5.99 0.03 7.78
N LEU A 2 -6.61 -0.82 6.95
CA LEU A 2 -7.27 -0.40 5.70
C LEU A 2 -8.52 0.48 5.91
N GLN A 3 -9.25 0.32 7.02
CA GLN A 3 -10.47 1.08 7.32
C GLN A 3 -10.27 2.58 7.59
N LYS A 4 -9.05 3.05 7.88
CA LYS A 4 -8.79 4.47 8.20
C LYS A 4 -8.27 5.28 7.03
N LEU A 5 -8.08 4.66 5.85
CA LEU A 5 -7.53 5.37 4.68
C LEU A 5 -8.50 6.39 4.08
N SER A 6 -9.79 6.21 4.37
CA SER A 6 -10.93 7.02 3.94
C SER A 6 -11.16 8.26 4.80
N GLU A 7 -10.49 8.40 5.94
CA GLU A 7 -10.53 9.64 6.70
C GLU A 7 -9.73 10.71 5.94
N ASP A 8 -10.37 11.87 5.71
CA ASP A 8 -9.80 13.01 4.97
C ASP A 8 -8.46 13.47 5.58
N ASP A 9 -8.26 13.24 6.89
CA ASP A 9 -7.03 13.55 7.64
C ASP A 9 -6.01 12.39 7.72
N PHE A 10 -6.18 11.27 7.00
CA PHE A 10 -5.19 10.19 6.99
C PHE A 10 -3.91 10.58 6.22
N GLY A 11 -3.08 11.41 6.86
CA GLY A 11 -1.80 11.87 6.37
C GLY A 11 -0.61 11.16 7.02
N VAL A 12 0.58 11.65 6.73
CA VAL A 12 1.85 11.13 7.29
C VAL A 12 1.85 11.15 8.83
N ASN A 13 1.16 12.12 9.45
CA ASN A 13 1.02 12.23 10.89
C ASN A 13 0.22 11.06 11.49
N VAL A 14 -0.94 10.75 10.92
CA VAL A 14 -1.80 9.66 11.41
C VAL A 14 -1.10 8.33 11.22
N LEU A 15 -0.50 8.09 10.04
CA LEU A 15 0.26 6.87 9.79
C LEU A 15 1.43 6.72 10.78
N ALA A 16 2.16 7.80 11.06
CA ALA A 16 3.28 7.79 12.02
C ALA A 16 2.81 7.43 13.44
N LYS A 17 1.69 8.00 13.90
CA LYS A 17 1.08 7.66 15.19
C LYS A 17 0.65 6.19 15.27
N GLU A 18 -0.04 5.69 14.25
CA GLU A 18 -0.53 4.31 14.18
C GLU A 18 0.61 3.28 14.24
N VAL A 19 1.75 3.57 13.59
CA VAL A 19 2.92 2.68 13.62
C VAL A 19 3.90 3.00 14.76
N ARG A 20 3.54 3.91 15.68
CA ARG A 20 4.38 4.36 16.81
C ARG A 20 5.77 4.83 16.40
N LEU A 21 5.88 5.57 15.31
CA LEU A 21 7.11 6.18 14.84
C LEU A 21 6.98 7.70 14.78
N SER A 22 8.09 8.41 14.94
CA SER A 22 8.14 9.80 14.49
C SER A 22 8.01 9.87 12.97
N ARG A 23 7.58 11.02 12.44
CA ARG A 23 7.51 11.27 10.97
C ARG A 23 8.85 10.98 10.27
N SER A 24 9.96 11.38 10.89
CA SER A 24 11.31 11.19 10.34
C SER A 24 11.68 9.71 10.30
N GLN A 25 11.41 8.96 11.37
CA GLN A 25 11.63 7.52 11.39
C GLN A 25 10.75 6.79 10.37
N LEU A 26 9.47 7.15 10.27
CA LEU A 26 8.56 6.61 9.26
C LEU A 26 9.10 6.87 7.85
N HIS A 27 9.50 8.11 7.56
CA HIS A 27 10.05 8.47 6.27
C HIS A 27 11.32 7.69 5.93
N ARG A 28 12.30 7.61 6.84
CA ARG A 28 13.53 6.83 6.63
C ARG A 28 13.23 5.35 6.43
N LYS A 29 12.31 4.78 7.22
CA LYS A 29 11.96 3.36 7.15
C LYS A 29 11.25 3.04 5.84
N LEU A 30 10.29 3.85 5.41
CA LEU A 30 9.64 3.69 4.11
C LEU A 30 10.64 3.91 2.97
N LYS A 31 11.50 4.92 3.04
CA LYS A 31 12.53 5.16 2.02
C LYS A 31 13.49 3.98 1.89
N SER A 32 13.92 3.39 3.00
CA SER A 32 14.79 2.21 3.02
C SER A 32 14.09 0.95 2.49
N LEU A 33 12.82 0.76 2.82
CA LEU A 33 12.07 -0.44 2.43
C LEU A 33 11.54 -0.39 1.00
N THR A 34 11.02 0.76 0.55
CA THR A 34 10.28 0.92 -0.70
C THR A 34 10.94 1.89 -1.69
N GLY A 35 11.95 2.64 -1.26
CA GLY A 35 12.56 3.70 -2.07
C GLY A 35 11.73 4.99 -2.15
N LYS A 36 10.62 5.10 -1.42
CA LYS A 36 9.64 6.19 -1.55
C LYS A 36 9.47 7.02 -0.28
N SER A 37 8.99 8.25 -0.44
CA SER A 37 8.56 9.08 0.68
C SER A 37 7.26 8.54 1.29
N ALA A 38 7.00 8.88 2.54
CA ALA A 38 5.76 8.52 3.23
C ALA A 38 4.50 9.02 2.50
N SER A 39 4.52 10.25 1.98
CA SER A 39 3.39 10.82 1.23
C SER A 39 3.15 10.09 -0.10
N CYS A 40 4.22 9.68 -0.78
CA CYS A 40 4.11 8.89 -2.01
C CYS A 40 3.48 7.53 -1.71
N PHE A 41 3.94 6.87 -0.64
CA PHE A 41 3.39 5.60 -0.19
C PHE A 41 1.90 5.69 0.14
N ILE A 42 1.47 6.68 0.93
CA ILE A 42 0.06 6.88 1.28
C ILE A 42 -0.79 7.09 0.02
N ARG A 43 -0.34 7.95 -0.90
CA ARG A 43 -1.05 8.21 -2.14
C ARG A 43 -1.23 6.94 -2.97
N GLU A 44 -0.21 6.12 -3.09
CA GLU A 44 -0.30 4.84 -3.82
C GLU A 44 -1.26 3.87 -3.16
N THR A 45 -1.22 3.73 -1.83
CA THR A 45 -2.17 2.88 -1.11
C THR A 45 -3.61 3.34 -1.35
N ARG A 46 -3.87 4.66 -1.37
CA ARG A 46 -5.19 5.22 -1.69
C ARG A 46 -5.61 4.92 -3.14
N LEU A 47 -4.68 5.01 -4.09
CA LEU A 47 -4.94 4.69 -5.50
C LEU A 47 -5.24 3.20 -5.72
N LEU A 48 -4.53 2.31 -5.02
CA LEU A 48 -4.80 0.87 -5.05
C LEU A 48 -6.18 0.57 -4.49
N HIS A 49 -6.55 1.17 -3.36
CA HIS A 49 -7.89 0.99 -2.80
C HIS A 49 -8.99 1.55 -3.73
N ALA A 50 -8.75 2.69 -4.37
CA ALA A 50 -9.67 3.24 -5.37
C ALA A 50 -9.84 2.30 -6.56
N SER A 51 -8.78 1.60 -6.97
CA SER A 51 -8.82 0.60 -8.05
C SER A 51 -9.75 -0.58 -7.73
N GLU A 52 -9.82 -0.99 -6.47
CA GLU A 52 -10.73 -2.03 -5.99
C GLU A 52 -12.17 -1.53 -6.03
N LEU A 53 -12.43 -0.34 -5.48
CA LEU A 53 -13.76 0.27 -5.45
C LEU A 53 -14.33 0.57 -6.85
N LEU A 54 -13.46 0.90 -7.82
CA LEU A 54 -13.89 1.14 -9.20
C LEU A 54 -14.44 -0.14 -9.86
N LYS A 55 -13.96 -1.33 -9.48
CA LYS A 55 -14.44 -2.61 -10.01
C LYS A 55 -15.83 -2.99 -9.50
N GLU A 56 -16.15 -2.57 -8.28
CA GLU A 56 -17.47 -2.80 -7.66
C GLU A 56 -18.59 -1.99 -8.34
N ASN A 57 -18.24 -1.02 -9.18
CA ASN A 57 -19.15 -0.20 -10.01
C ASN A 57 -20.28 0.57 -9.30
N ASN A 58 -20.32 0.57 -7.97
CA ASN A 58 -21.42 1.17 -7.20
C ASN A 58 -21.29 2.67 -6.94
N ASN A 59 -20.18 3.31 -7.32
CA ASN A 59 -19.91 4.72 -7.02
C ASN A 59 -19.37 5.47 -8.24
N THR A 60 -19.56 6.79 -8.27
CA THR A 60 -18.95 7.67 -9.27
C THR A 60 -17.45 7.83 -9.01
N VAL A 61 -16.68 8.22 -10.04
CA VAL A 61 -15.24 8.46 -9.91
C VAL A 61 -14.94 9.52 -8.85
N SER A 62 -15.76 10.56 -8.77
CA SER A 62 -15.63 11.64 -7.79
C SER A 62 -15.91 11.15 -6.37
N GLU A 63 -16.97 10.37 -6.16
CA GLU A 63 -17.26 9.75 -4.85
C GLU A 63 -16.11 8.86 -4.39
N ILE A 64 -15.57 8.04 -5.29
CA ILE A 64 -14.43 7.16 -4.95
C ILE A 64 -13.21 8.00 -4.57
N ALA A 65 -12.93 9.10 -5.27
CA ALA A 65 -11.82 10.00 -4.95
C ALA A 65 -11.91 10.51 -3.50
N TYR A 66 -13.08 11.02 -3.09
CA TYR A 66 -13.28 11.49 -1.72
C TYR A 66 -13.27 10.33 -0.72
N LYS A 67 -13.90 9.20 -1.06
CA LYS A 67 -13.96 8.00 -0.21
C LYS A 67 -12.58 7.41 0.09
N VAL A 68 -11.61 7.55 -0.81
CA VAL A 68 -10.22 7.12 -0.57
C VAL A 68 -9.32 8.23 -0.02
N GLY A 69 -9.89 9.37 0.37
CA GLY A 69 -9.20 10.46 1.06
C GLY A 69 -8.42 11.43 0.16
N PHE A 70 -8.83 11.62 -1.10
CA PHE A 70 -8.33 12.73 -1.91
C PHE A 70 -9.17 13.99 -1.69
N SER A 71 -8.49 15.12 -1.47
CA SER A 71 -9.15 16.42 -1.30
C SER A 71 -9.77 17.00 -2.58
N SER A 72 -9.45 16.44 -3.75
CA SER A 72 -10.14 16.80 -5.00
C SER A 72 -10.15 15.66 -6.01
N ALA A 73 -11.29 15.53 -6.70
CA ALA A 73 -11.45 14.57 -7.79
C ALA A 73 -10.49 14.82 -8.96
N SER A 74 -10.16 16.08 -9.25
CA SER A 74 -9.20 16.44 -10.32
C SER A 74 -7.78 15.99 -9.99
N TYR A 75 -7.32 16.20 -8.74
CA TYR A 75 -6.01 15.72 -8.32
C TYR A 75 -5.97 14.18 -8.29
N PHE A 76 -7.04 13.55 -7.84
CA PHE A 76 -7.20 12.09 -7.91
C PHE A 76 -7.06 11.57 -9.34
N ASN A 77 -7.82 12.12 -10.30
CA ASN A 77 -7.76 11.70 -11.70
C ASN A 77 -6.34 11.78 -12.26
N LYS A 78 -5.64 12.89 -11.99
CA LYS A 78 -4.24 13.07 -12.40
C LYS A 78 -3.33 12.00 -11.77
N CYS A 79 -3.40 11.81 -10.46
CA CYS A 79 -2.58 10.82 -9.77
C CYS A 79 -2.88 9.38 -10.18
N PHE A 80 -4.15 9.08 -10.44
CA PHE A 80 -4.59 7.76 -10.89
C PHE A 80 -4.07 7.47 -12.29
N HIS A 81 -4.23 8.41 -13.22
CA HIS A 81 -3.67 8.29 -14.56
C HIS A 81 -2.14 8.16 -14.53
N ASP A 82 -1.47 8.98 -13.73
CA ASP A 82 -0.01 8.93 -13.57
C ASP A 82 0.48 7.59 -13.02
N TYR A 83 -0.32 6.91 -12.19
CA TYR A 83 0.05 5.64 -11.56
C TYR A 83 -0.33 4.41 -12.40
N PHE A 84 -1.55 4.37 -12.94
CA PHE A 84 -2.08 3.22 -13.66
C PHE A 84 -1.87 3.29 -15.19
N GLY A 85 -1.63 4.49 -15.73
CA GLY A 85 -1.46 4.75 -17.17
C GLY A 85 -2.76 5.07 -17.91
N HIS A 86 -3.91 5.06 -17.23
CA HIS A 86 -5.23 5.31 -17.81
C HIS A 86 -6.16 5.97 -16.78
N SER A 87 -7.29 6.53 -17.24
CA SER A 87 -8.22 7.24 -16.35
C SER A 87 -9.00 6.28 -15.42
N PRO A 88 -9.46 6.73 -14.25
CA PRO A 88 -10.32 5.93 -13.37
C PRO A 88 -11.57 5.36 -14.06
N GLY A 89 -12.19 6.13 -14.97
CA GLY A 89 -13.35 5.69 -15.74
C GLY A 89 -13.02 4.51 -16.67
N ALA A 90 -11.89 4.58 -17.37
CA ALA A 90 -11.40 3.48 -18.19
C ALA A 90 -11.05 2.24 -17.36
N HIS A 91 -10.61 2.43 -16.10
CA HIS A 91 -10.24 1.33 -15.22
C HIS A 91 -11.39 0.38 -14.90
N LYS A 92 -12.65 0.85 -14.92
CA LYS A 92 -13.84 0.01 -14.72
C LYS A 92 -13.95 -1.14 -15.70
N HIS A 93 -13.39 -0.97 -16.90
CA HIS A 93 -13.48 -1.93 -18.00
C HIS A 93 -12.19 -2.75 -18.15
N PHE A 94 -11.20 -2.54 -17.27
CA PHE A 94 -9.90 -3.19 -17.35
C PHE A 94 -9.90 -4.53 -16.58
N PRO A 95 -9.76 -5.68 -17.27
CA PRO A 95 -9.60 -6.96 -16.58
C PRO A 95 -8.28 -6.99 -15.80
N ASN A 96 -8.33 -7.63 -14.64
CA ASN A 96 -7.31 -7.75 -13.57
C ASN A 96 -5.92 -7.11 -13.83
N TRP A 97 -5.72 -5.87 -13.33
CA TRP A 97 -4.41 -5.17 -13.33
C TRP A 97 -3.30 -5.89 -12.55
N GLN A 98 -3.62 -6.86 -11.67
CA GLN A 98 -2.61 -7.61 -10.91
C GLN A 98 -1.78 -8.57 -11.77
N ASN A 99 -2.16 -8.80 -13.03
CA ASN A 99 -1.48 -9.73 -13.95
C ASN A 99 -0.55 -9.03 -14.96
N LYS A 100 -0.15 -7.77 -14.75
CA LYS A 100 0.67 -7.04 -15.72
C LYS A 100 2.11 -7.58 -15.72
N PRO A 101 2.68 -8.03 -16.86
CA PRO A 101 4.08 -8.43 -16.93
C PRO A 101 4.97 -7.22 -16.63
N GLU A 102 6.03 -7.46 -15.85
CA GLU A 102 7.01 -6.47 -15.33
C GLU A 102 7.66 -5.59 -16.44
N THR A 103 7.50 -5.96 -17.70
CA THR A 103 8.25 -5.47 -18.85
C THR A 103 7.68 -4.24 -19.55
N GLU A 104 6.46 -3.79 -19.22
CA GLU A 104 5.83 -2.61 -19.89
C GLU A 104 5.89 -1.30 -19.09
N PHE A 105 6.76 -1.21 -18.08
CA PHE A 105 6.99 0.05 -17.36
C PHE A 105 7.99 0.96 -18.10
N LYS A 106 7.67 1.39 -19.33
CA LYS A 106 8.43 2.42 -20.05
C LYS A 106 7.50 3.50 -20.59
N SER A 107 7.24 4.53 -19.77
CA SER A 107 6.84 5.85 -20.25
C SER A 107 7.00 6.91 -19.15
N GLY A 108 8.05 7.74 -19.28
CA GLY A 108 7.95 9.19 -19.03
C GLY A 108 7.94 9.76 -17.61
N ARG A 109 7.44 9.10 -16.56
CA ARG A 109 7.48 9.67 -15.18
C ARG A 109 7.76 8.60 -14.12
N ARG A 110 8.81 8.83 -13.31
CA ARG A 110 9.33 7.87 -12.31
C ARG A 110 8.38 7.67 -11.11
N ILE A 111 7.35 6.86 -11.26
CA ILE A 111 6.64 6.26 -10.11
C ILE A 111 6.65 4.75 -10.29
N LYS A 112 7.76 4.09 -9.93
CA LYS A 112 7.83 2.62 -9.93
C LYS A 112 6.69 2.09 -9.04
N PRO A 113 5.78 1.20 -9.45
CA PRO A 113 4.82 0.57 -8.56
C PRO A 113 5.59 -0.03 -7.39
N CYS A 114 5.10 0.09 -6.15
CA CYS A 114 5.74 -0.66 -5.06
C CYS A 114 5.57 -2.14 -5.43
N PRO A 115 6.67 -2.92 -5.59
CA PRO A 115 6.53 -4.36 -5.50
C PRO A 115 5.88 -4.61 -4.15
N ASN A 116 4.69 -5.22 -4.17
CA ASN A 116 4.05 -5.89 -3.05
C ASN A 116 4.92 -5.89 -1.77
N LEU A 117 4.72 -4.88 -0.90
CA LEU A 117 5.40 -4.75 0.40
C LEU A 117 5.28 -6.02 1.25
N TYR A 118 4.23 -6.79 0.95
CA TYR A 118 3.95 -8.13 1.45
C TYR A 118 5.14 -9.10 1.30
N HIS A 119 5.89 -9.03 0.20
CA HIS A 119 6.93 -10.03 -0.10
C HIS A 119 8.16 -9.91 0.81
N ARG A 120 8.50 -8.71 1.32
CA ARG A 120 9.68 -8.50 2.18
C ARG A 120 9.38 -8.65 3.68
N LEU A 121 8.15 -8.37 4.12
CA LEU A 121 7.74 -8.58 5.51
C LEU A 121 7.51 -10.07 5.83
N ASN A 122 7.02 -10.85 4.87
CA ASN A 122 6.69 -12.27 5.09
C ASN A 122 7.93 -13.13 5.40
N ARG A 123 9.12 -12.74 4.92
CA ARG A 123 10.38 -13.43 5.23
C ARG A 123 10.76 -13.34 6.71
N HIS A 124 10.54 -12.18 7.34
CA HIS A 124 10.87 -11.99 8.76
C HIS A 124 9.84 -12.65 9.67
N ILE A 125 8.57 -12.66 9.27
CA ILE A 125 7.50 -13.33 10.02
C ILE A 125 7.77 -14.84 10.10
N TRP A 126 8.13 -15.49 9.00
CA TRP A 126 8.50 -16.91 8.98
C TRP A 126 9.71 -17.23 9.88
N VAL A 127 10.75 -16.40 9.85
CA VAL A 127 11.93 -16.58 10.69
C VAL A 127 11.59 -16.44 12.18
N ILE A 128 10.74 -15.47 12.54
CA ILE A 128 10.30 -15.28 13.93
C ILE A 128 9.48 -16.47 14.43
N ILE A 129 8.56 -16.98 13.60
CA ILE A 129 7.74 -18.17 13.94
C ILE A 129 8.63 -19.40 14.17
N VAL A 130 9.60 -19.64 13.29
CA VAL A 130 10.53 -20.78 13.42
C VAL A 130 11.37 -20.65 14.70
N VAL A 131 11.89 -19.46 15.01
CA VAL A 131 12.65 -19.23 16.26
C VAL A 131 11.80 -19.47 17.49
N ILE A 132 10.54 -19.00 17.51
CA ILE A 132 9.61 -19.23 18.62
C ILE A 132 9.32 -20.72 18.80
N LEU A 133 9.07 -21.46 17.71
CA LEU A 133 8.83 -22.91 17.76
C LEU A 133 10.06 -23.68 18.27
N LEU A 134 11.27 -23.29 17.87
CA LEU A 134 12.51 -23.89 18.37
C LEU A 134 12.72 -23.63 19.85
N VAL A 135 12.42 -22.42 20.34
CA VAL A 135 12.50 -22.09 21.78
C VAL A 135 11.47 -22.90 22.57
N ILE A 136 10.24 -23.01 22.09
CA ILE A 136 9.19 -23.83 22.73
C ILE A 136 9.61 -25.31 22.78
N LEU A 137 10.17 -25.84 21.68
CA LEU A 137 10.66 -27.23 21.61
C LEU A 137 11.81 -27.46 22.62
N LEU A 138 12.76 -26.52 22.71
CA LEU A 138 13.86 -26.59 23.67
C LEU A 138 13.38 -26.54 25.12
N LEU A 139 12.37 -25.71 25.41
CA LEU A 139 11.73 -25.65 26.73
C LEU A 139 10.98 -26.94 27.06
N PHE A 140 10.32 -27.55 26.09
CA PHE A 140 9.60 -28.81 26.26
C PHE A 140 10.56 -29.98 26.51
N LEU A 141 11.72 -29.99 25.84
CA LEU A 141 12.79 -30.96 26.07
C LEU A 141 13.46 -30.78 27.44
N TRP A 142 13.53 -29.55 27.97
CA TRP A 142 14.06 -29.27 29.31
C TRP A 142 13.08 -29.62 30.44
N PHE A 143 11.78 -29.63 30.15
CA PHE A 143 10.73 -29.97 31.12
C PHE A 143 10.47 -31.48 31.25
N TRP A 144 10.93 -32.29 30.28
CA TRP A 144 10.75 -33.75 30.26
C TRP A 144 12.02 -34.55 30.64
N ILE A 145 13.07 -33.85 31.09
CA ILE A 145 14.32 -34.44 31.62
C ILE A 145 14.40 -34.21 33.13
#